data_AF-A0AA89BQ20-F1
#
_entry.id   AF-A0AA89BQ20-F1
#
_cell.length_a   1.000
_cell.length_b   1.000
_cell.length_c   1.000
_cell.angle_alpha   90.00
_cell.angle_beta   90.00
_cell.angle_gamma   90.00
#
_symmetry.space_group_name_H-M   'P 1'
#
loop_
_entity.id
_entity.type
_entity.pdbx_description
1 polymer ?
#
loop_
_entity_poly.entity_id
_entity_poly.type
_entity_poly.pdbx_seq_one_letter_code
_entity_poly.pdbx_strand_id
1 'polypeptide(L)'
;MNMDMLSQPVNIPVFSLMCDEDKYKWIDNAANDVLDTLGLNSWKAFQDIRLQLSSLSEDDVQIDAMKHGPSFLCAVCGKAYVRKSWLKQHLRVKHKLTFHVASSTIPETPLQTFMKMALIYRDTCDAYSMGDGGRIVRNAKFEWVYAGALHHTKYKIWLWRMITYINAILPPDQAFEYMWNMTVNLKGGIKSNIPNDNCVELQVFNIKRELNTQGANKSFESARNICMTTQVIDKIKEQVMFTSNVAKSSRNRKEVDKSKDILTMVDSLRRKGPVSELSWESFSKYKDPLSKIDIQKLHDWINEQKEIADLYM
;
A
#
# COMPACT_ATOMS: atom_id res chain seq x y z
N MET A 1 23.47 -41.40 -20.99
CA MET A 1 22.38 -42.39 -21.08
C MET A 1 21.71 -42.37 -19.71
N ASN A 2 20.69 -41.57 -19.44
CA ASN A 2 19.38 -41.46 -20.10
C ASN A 2 19.05 -40.06 -20.62
N MET A 3 18.56 -40.00 -21.86
CA MET A 3 18.04 -38.81 -22.55
C MET A 3 16.50 -38.69 -22.44
N ASP A 4 15.88 -39.26 -21.40
CA ASP A 4 14.41 -39.40 -21.32
C ASP A 4 13.75 -38.59 -20.20
N MET A 5 14.24 -37.37 -19.94
CA MET A 5 13.48 -36.37 -19.16
C MET A 5 13.32 -35.06 -19.92
N LEU A 6 13.14 -35.14 -21.24
CA LEU A 6 12.48 -34.04 -21.96
C LEU A 6 11.01 -34.09 -21.55
N SER A 7 10.71 -33.32 -20.51
CA SER A 7 9.37 -32.98 -20.03
C SER A 7 8.42 -32.80 -21.20
N GLN A 8 7.25 -33.42 -21.10
CA GLN A 8 6.14 -33.32 -22.04
C GLN A 8 6.02 -31.90 -22.62
N PRO A 9 5.75 -31.75 -23.94
CA PRO A 9 5.62 -30.44 -24.54
C PRO A 9 4.56 -29.67 -23.76
N VAL A 10 4.97 -28.62 -23.06
CA VAL A 10 4.05 -27.66 -22.45
C VAL A 10 3.19 -27.19 -23.61
N ASN A 11 1.89 -27.48 -23.54
CA ASN A 11 0.93 -27.12 -24.58
C ASN A 11 0.74 -25.60 -24.53
N ILE A 12 1.72 -24.86 -25.04
CA ILE A 12 1.69 -23.41 -25.11
C ILE A 12 0.68 -23.11 -26.22
N PRO A 13 -0.49 -22.54 -25.88
CA PRO A 13 -1.50 -22.31 -26.87
C PRO A 13 -1.00 -21.26 -27.87
N VAL A 14 -1.35 -21.45 -29.14
CA VAL A 14 -1.04 -20.47 -30.17
C VAL A 14 -1.97 -19.29 -29.96
N PHE A 15 -1.48 -18.26 -29.25
CA PHE A 15 -2.25 -17.07 -28.87
C PHE A 15 -2.98 -16.42 -30.05
N SER A 16 -2.42 -16.46 -31.26
CA SER A 16 -3.05 -15.91 -32.47
C SER A 16 -4.32 -16.64 -32.91
N LEU A 17 -4.57 -17.86 -32.42
CA LEU A 17 -5.73 -18.69 -32.75
C LEU A 17 -6.81 -18.67 -31.65
N MET A 18 -6.56 -17.99 -30.52
CA MET A 18 -7.48 -17.92 -29.39
C MET A 18 -8.38 -16.68 -29.48
N CYS A 19 -9.61 -16.79 -28.98
CA CYS A 19 -10.43 -15.59 -28.74
C CYS A 19 -9.89 -14.81 -27.52
N ASP A 20 -10.26 -13.54 -27.38
CA ASP A 20 -9.73 -12.68 -26.31
C ASP A 20 -10.12 -13.17 -24.91
N GLU A 21 -11.28 -13.81 -24.77
CA GLU A 21 -11.71 -14.40 -23.50
C GLU A 21 -10.83 -15.60 -23.10
N ASP A 22 -10.49 -16.47 -24.05
CA ASP A 22 -9.62 -17.61 -23.79
C ASP A 22 -8.17 -17.17 -23.52
N LYS A 23 -7.68 -16.13 -24.23
CA LYS A 23 -6.38 -15.53 -23.93
C LYS A 23 -6.35 -14.99 -22.50
N TYR A 24 -7.39 -14.26 -22.10
CA TYR A 24 -7.50 -13.72 -20.76
C TYR A 24 -7.49 -14.83 -19.71
N LYS A 25 -8.33 -15.86 -19.86
CA LYS A 25 -8.37 -17.02 -18.95
C LYS A 25 -7.02 -17.72 -18.85
N TRP A 26 -6.32 -17.90 -19.98
CA TRP A 26 -5.00 -18.53 -19.96
C TRP A 26 -3.96 -17.67 -19.24
N ILE A 27 -3.93 -16.35 -19.51
CA ILE A 27 -3.02 -15.42 -18.82
C ILE A 27 -3.31 -15.40 -17.32
N ASP A 28 -4.60 -15.38 -16.95
CA ASP A 28 -5.03 -15.38 -15.55
C ASP A 28 -4.61 -16.66 -14.83
N ASN A 29 -4.84 -17.83 -15.44
CA ASN A 29 -4.37 -19.11 -14.91
C ASN A 29 -2.85 -19.15 -14.75
N ALA A 30 -2.11 -18.72 -15.77
CA ALA A 30 -0.64 -18.66 -15.70
C ALA A 30 -0.15 -17.68 -14.61
N ALA A 31 -0.83 -16.55 -14.43
CA ALA A 31 -0.53 -15.62 -13.36
C ALA A 31 -0.81 -16.24 -11.98
N ASN A 32 -1.94 -16.93 -11.82
CA ASN A 32 -2.29 -17.65 -10.59
C ASN A 32 -1.27 -18.74 -10.26
N ASP A 33 -0.85 -19.53 -11.27
CA ASP A 33 0.18 -20.56 -11.11
C ASP A 33 1.51 -19.96 -10.64
N VAL A 34 1.90 -18.80 -11.19
CA VAL A 34 3.11 -18.07 -10.74
C VAL A 34 2.95 -17.60 -9.29
N LEU A 35 1.80 -17.02 -8.95
CA LEU A 35 1.55 -16.54 -7.59
C LEU A 35 1.53 -17.68 -6.57
N ASP A 36 0.98 -18.85 -6.92
CA ASP A 36 0.96 -20.05 -6.08
C ASP A 36 2.37 -20.62 -5.93
N THR A 37 3.10 -20.78 -7.04
CA THR A 37 4.49 -21.27 -7.04
C THR A 37 5.39 -20.39 -6.17
N LEU A 38 5.19 -19.07 -6.21
CA LEU A 38 5.95 -18.12 -5.38
C LEU A 38 5.38 -17.97 -3.96
N GLY A 39 4.24 -18.59 -3.64
CA GLY A 39 3.58 -18.48 -2.34
C GLY A 39 3.01 -17.08 -2.04
N LEU A 40 2.69 -16.31 -3.06
CA LEU A 40 2.20 -14.92 -2.96
C LEU A 40 0.69 -14.83 -2.74
N ASN A 41 -0.09 -15.78 -3.26
CA ASN A 41 -1.57 -15.74 -3.24
C ASN A 41 -2.18 -15.70 -1.85
N SER A 42 -1.52 -16.30 -0.88
CA SER A 42 -2.10 -16.49 0.45
C SER A 42 -2.02 -15.27 1.36
N TRP A 43 -1.21 -14.25 1.02
CA TRP A 43 -0.92 -13.09 1.90
C TRP A 43 -0.75 -13.50 3.38
N LYS A 44 -0.09 -14.65 3.61
CA LYS A 44 -0.07 -15.38 4.90
C LYS A 44 0.31 -14.48 6.07
N ALA A 45 1.35 -13.67 5.93
CA ALA A 45 1.78 -12.77 7.00
C ALA A 45 0.68 -11.78 7.43
N PHE A 46 -0.09 -11.22 6.48
CA PHE A 46 -1.20 -10.31 6.81
C PHE A 46 -2.40 -11.04 7.39
N GLN A 47 -2.72 -12.24 6.89
CA GLN A 47 -3.79 -13.07 7.47
C GLN A 47 -3.46 -13.49 8.90
N ASP A 48 -2.21 -13.88 9.14
CA ASP A 48 -1.69 -14.21 10.47
C ASP A 48 -1.80 -13.02 11.43
N ILE A 49 -1.33 -11.83 11.02
CA ILE A 49 -1.52 -10.59 11.80
C ILE A 49 -3.01 -10.38 12.12
N ARG A 50 -3.89 -10.50 11.12
CA ARG A 50 -5.33 -10.28 11.29
C ARG A 50 -5.96 -11.27 12.27
N LEU A 51 -5.62 -12.56 12.16
CA LEU A 51 -6.12 -13.60 13.04
C LEU A 51 -5.66 -13.36 14.48
N GLN A 52 -4.37 -13.09 14.69
CA GLN A 52 -3.83 -12.81 16.02
C GLN A 52 -4.47 -11.56 16.65
N LEU A 53 -4.67 -10.48 15.88
CA LEU A 53 -5.38 -9.29 16.36
C LEU A 53 -6.83 -9.60 16.75
N SER A 54 -7.50 -10.45 15.98
CA SER A 54 -8.90 -10.85 16.25
C SER A 54 -9.00 -11.66 17.55
N SER A 55 -8.10 -12.63 17.75
CA SER A 55 -8.05 -13.44 18.97
C SER A 55 -7.74 -12.59 20.22
N LEU A 56 -6.86 -11.59 20.11
CA LEU A 56 -6.60 -10.64 21.20
C LEU A 56 -7.84 -9.77 21.51
N SER A 57 -8.59 -9.37 20.47
CA SER A 57 -9.84 -8.63 20.65
C SER A 57 -10.93 -9.48 21.28
N GLU A 58 -11.03 -10.77 20.96
CA GLU A 58 -11.96 -11.71 21.60
C GLU A 58 -11.68 -11.85 23.11
N ASP A 59 -10.42 -12.00 23.49
CA ASP A 59 -10.01 -12.00 24.91
C ASP A 59 -10.46 -10.72 25.62
N ASP A 60 -10.31 -9.57 24.95
CA ASP A 60 -10.68 -8.28 25.52
C ASP A 60 -12.19 -8.17 25.71
N VAL A 61 -13.00 -8.60 24.74
CA VAL A 61 -14.47 -8.67 24.85
C VAL A 61 -14.89 -9.57 26.02
N GLN A 62 -14.24 -10.73 26.19
CA GLN A 62 -14.52 -11.63 27.31
C GLN A 62 -14.28 -10.96 28.67
N ILE A 63 -13.20 -10.18 28.79
CA ILE A 63 -12.93 -9.45 30.03
C ILE A 63 -13.89 -8.27 30.22
N ASP A 64 -14.20 -7.54 29.14
CA ASP A 64 -15.07 -6.37 29.22
C ASP A 64 -16.53 -6.77 29.55
N ALA A 65 -16.96 -7.98 29.16
CA ALA A 65 -18.23 -8.56 29.61
C ALA A 65 -18.29 -8.80 31.13
N MET A 66 -17.15 -8.85 31.81
CA MET A 66 -17.07 -8.97 33.27
C MET A 66 -17.02 -7.62 33.99
N LYS A 67 -17.10 -6.50 33.25
CA LYS A 67 -17.10 -5.15 33.79
C LYS A 67 -18.44 -4.81 34.44
N HIS A 68 -18.40 -4.41 35.72
CA HIS A 68 -19.54 -4.00 36.53
C HIS A 68 -19.26 -2.63 37.15
N GLY A 69 -19.83 -1.59 36.54
CA GLY A 69 -19.56 -0.20 36.91
C GLY A 69 -18.08 0.17 36.77
N PRO A 70 -17.42 0.67 37.83
CA PRO A 70 -16.00 1.03 37.80
C PRO A 70 -15.06 -0.16 38.03
N SER A 71 -15.58 -1.37 38.25
CA SER A 71 -14.79 -2.56 38.62
C SER A 71 -15.06 -3.74 37.69
N PHE A 72 -14.21 -4.76 37.77
CA PHE A 72 -14.34 -6.01 37.04
C PHE A 72 -14.60 -7.15 38.03
N LEU A 73 -15.69 -7.89 37.85
CA LEU A 73 -16.07 -9.00 38.72
C LEU A 73 -15.73 -10.34 38.06
N CYS A 74 -14.95 -11.18 38.74
CA CYS A 74 -14.65 -12.51 38.24
C CYS A 74 -15.93 -13.37 38.20
N ALA A 75 -16.34 -13.81 37.01
CA ALA A 75 -17.55 -14.63 36.84
C ALA A 75 -17.47 -16.00 37.55
N VAL A 76 -16.28 -16.50 37.87
CA VAL A 76 -16.09 -17.82 38.49
C VAL A 76 -16.10 -17.78 40.02
N CYS A 77 -15.55 -16.72 40.65
CA CYS A 77 -15.45 -16.64 42.11
C CYS A 77 -15.97 -15.34 42.73
N GLY A 78 -16.52 -14.42 41.94
CA GLY A 78 -17.14 -13.18 42.40
C GLY A 78 -16.16 -12.10 42.89
N LYS A 79 -14.84 -12.33 42.82
CA LYS A 79 -13.85 -11.34 43.28
C LYS A 79 -13.81 -10.11 42.37
N ALA A 80 -13.76 -8.93 43.00
CA ALA A 80 -13.70 -7.64 42.32
C ALA A 80 -12.26 -7.16 42.09
N TYR A 81 -12.03 -6.53 40.93
CA TYR A 81 -10.75 -5.98 40.50
C TYR A 81 -10.94 -4.59 39.92
N VAL A 82 -10.03 -3.66 40.21
CA VAL A 82 -10.10 -2.28 39.69
C VAL A 82 -9.56 -2.18 38.25
N ARG A 83 -8.66 -3.09 37.86
CA ARG A 83 -7.98 -3.04 36.55
C ARG A 83 -8.23 -4.32 35.74
N LYS A 84 -8.41 -4.16 34.42
CA LYS A 84 -8.52 -5.24 33.43
C LYS A 84 -7.36 -6.24 33.52
N SER A 85 -6.13 -5.74 33.62
CA SER A 85 -4.91 -6.56 33.73
C SER A 85 -4.87 -7.43 34.99
N TRP A 86 -5.40 -6.94 36.12
CA TRP A 86 -5.46 -7.70 37.37
C TRP A 86 -6.49 -8.83 37.31
N LEU A 87 -7.66 -8.58 36.71
CA LEU A 87 -8.63 -9.64 36.46
C LEU A 87 -8.05 -10.71 35.51
N LYS A 88 -7.40 -10.29 34.40
CA LYS A 88 -6.77 -11.21 33.44
C LYS A 88 -5.72 -12.09 34.12
N GLN A 89 -4.88 -11.53 34.99
CA GLN A 89 -3.90 -12.29 35.77
C GLN A 89 -4.56 -13.24 36.79
N HIS A 90 -5.63 -12.79 37.46
CA HIS A 90 -6.38 -13.63 38.38
C HIS A 90 -6.99 -14.85 37.67
N LEU A 91 -7.63 -14.66 36.52
CA LEU A 91 -8.23 -15.73 35.73
C LEU A 91 -7.17 -16.74 35.27
N ARG A 92 -5.98 -16.27 34.86
CA ARG A 92 -4.84 -17.14 34.53
C ARG A 92 -4.38 -17.99 35.71
N VAL A 93 -4.16 -17.37 36.88
CA VAL A 93 -3.51 -18.05 38.02
C VAL A 93 -4.50 -18.91 38.82
N LYS A 94 -5.70 -18.39 39.10
CA LYS A 94 -6.67 -19.05 39.99
C LYS A 94 -7.66 -19.92 39.23
N HIS A 95 -7.98 -19.58 37.99
CA HIS A 95 -8.96 -20.30 37.19
C HIS A 95 -8.34 -21.00 35.97
N LYS A 96 -7.00 -20.93 35.80
CA LYS A 96 -6.26 -21.57 34.71
C LYS A 96 -6.82 -21.22 33.33
N LEU A 97 -7.41 -20.04 33.19
CA LEU A 97 -7.94 -19.58 31.91
C LEU A 97 -6.77 -19.19 31.00
N THR A 98 -6.74 -19.76 29.81
CA THR A 98 -5.74 -19.43 28.78
C THR A 98 -6.22 -18.24 27.99
N PHE A 99 -5.33 -17.28 27.77
CA PHE A 99 -5.56 -16.12 26.93
C PHE A 99 -4.60 -16.18 25.76
N HIS A 100 -5.01 -15.63 24.62
CA HIS A 100 -4.18 -15.53 23.44
C HIS A 100 -2.95 -14.64 23.74
N VAL A 101 -1.82 -15.04 23.18
CA VAL A 101 -0.55 -14.32 23.29
C VAL A 101 -0.10 -14.00 21.88
N ALA A 102 0.19 -12.73 21.64
CA ALA A 102 0.78 -12.27 20.39
C ALA A 102 2.10 -13.01 20.12
N SER A 103 2.25 -13.53 18.91
CA SER A 103 3.46 -14.22 18.45
C SER A 103 4.10 -13.47 17.29
N SER A 104 5.33 -13.83 16.92
CA SER A 104 5.94 -13.26 15.71
C SER A 104 5.24 -13.77 14.46
N THR A 105 5.14 -12.92 13.44
CA THR A 105 4.55 -13.33 12.15
C THR A 105 5.41 -14.38 11.47
N ILE A 106 4.77 -15.22 10.65
CA ILE A 106 5.49 -16.16 9.78
C ILE A 106 6.43 -15.35 8.85
N PRO A 107 7.76 -15.52 8.95
CA PRO A 107 8.70 -14.75 8.15
C PRO A 107 8.66 -15.19 6.70
N GLU A 108 8.63 -14.22 5.79
CA GLU A 108 8.66 -14.47 4.35
C GLU A 108 10.10 -14.49 3.83
N THR A 109 10.30 -15.18 2.70
CA THR A 109 11.59 -15.19 2.01
C THR A 109 11.90 -13.83 1.38
N PRO A 110 13.19 -13.50 1.13
CA PRO A 110 13.54 -12.24 0.45
C PRO A 110 12.81 -12.03 -0.87
N LEU A 111 12.65 -13.09 -1.67
CA LEU A 111 11.92 -13.04 -2.94
C LEU A 111 10.45 -12.74 -2.75
N GLN A 112 9.78 -13.41 -1.81
CA GLN A 112 8.37 -13.18 -1.54
C GLN A 112 8.11 -11.74 -1.14
N THR A 113 8.89 -11.23 -0.19
CA THR A 113 8.75 -9.85 0.24
C THR A 113 9.07 -8.86 -0.88
N PHE A 114 10.15 -9.08 -1.63
CA PHE A 114 10.48 -8.24 -2.78
C PHE A 114 9.34 -8.20 -3.80
N MET A 115 8.81 -9.38 -4.18
CA MET A 115 7.73 -9.48 -5.16
C MET A 115 6.46 -8.79 -4.66
N LYS A 116 6.06 -8.98 -3.40
CA LYS A 116 4.89 -8.29 -2.83
C LYS A 116 5.06 -6.78 -2.84
N MET A 117 6.19 -6.28 -2.35
CA MET A 117 6.46 -4.84 -2.34
C MET A 117 6.52 -4.26 -3.76
N ALA A 118 7.11 -4.98 -4.72
CA ALA A 118 7.17 -4.57 -6.12
C ALA A 118 5.79 -4.54 -6.78
N LEU A 119 4.93 -5.54 -6.51
CA LEU A 119 3.56 -5.59 -7.00
C LEU A 119 2.71 -4.48 -6.39
N ILE A 120 2.81 -4.24 -5.07
CA ILE A 120 2.14 -3.12 -4.40
C ILE A 120 2.59 -1.80 -5.03
N TYR A 121 3.90 -1.58 -5.17
CA TYR A 121 4.42 -0.35 -5.77
C TYR A 121 3.91 -0.14 -7.20
N ARG A 122 3.93 -1.20 -8.02
CA ARG A 122 3.42 -1.15 -9.40
C ARG A 122 1.93 -0.84 -9.43
N ASP A 123 1.15 -1.48 -8.57
CA ASP A 123 -0.29 -1.23 -8.47
C ASP A 123 -0.58 0.20 -8.00
N THR A 124 0.17 0.72 -7.01
CA THR A 124 0.06 2.10 -6.54
C THR A 124 0.36 3.09 -7.66
N CYS A 125 1.46 2.91 -8.40
CA CYS A 125 1.78 3.79 -9.54
C CYS A 125 0.70 3.76 -10.61
N ASP A 126 0.22 2.57 -11.00
CA ASP A 126 -0.83 2.43 -12.00
C ASP A 126 -2.17 3.00 -11.49
N ALA A 127 -2.52 2.81 -10.22
CA ALA A 127 -3.71 3.40 -9.61
C ALA A 127 -3.69 4.93 -9.65
N TYR A 128 -2.54 5.55 -9.34
CA TYR A 128 -2.38 7.00 -9.50
C TYR A 128 -2.49 7.44 -10.96
N SER A 129 -1.90 6.73 -11.92
CA SER A 129 -2.03 7.06 -13.35
C SER A 129 -3.46 6.91 -13.86
N MET A 130 -4.19 5.92 -13.36
CA MET A 130 -5.59 5.65 -13.72
C MET A 130 -6.58 6.55 -12.98
N GLY A 131 -6.16 7.22 -11.91
CA GLY A 131 -7.06 8.01 -11.06
C GLY A 131 -8.01 7.12 -10.23
N ASP A 132 -7.59 5.91 -9.90
CA ASP A 132 -8.40 4.95 -9.14
C ASP A 132 -8.19 5.15 -7.64
N GLY A 133 -9.02 6.00 -7.05
CA GLY A 133 -9.00 6.30 -5.62
C GLY A 133 -9.15 5.05 -4.76
N GLY A 134 -9.99 4.10 -5.16
CA GLY A 134 -10.22 2.86 -4.41
C GLY A 134 -8.97 1.97 -4.34
N ARG A 135 -8.24 1.81 -5.46
CA ARG A 135 -6.94 1.12 -5.48
C ARG A 135 -5.89 1.86 -4.64
N ILE A 136 -5.81 3.19 -4.74
CA ILE A 136 -4.87 3.99 -3.94
C ILE A 136 -5.08 3.74 -2.43
N VAL A 137 -6.33 3.82 -1.95
CA VAL A 137 -6.64 3.60 -0.52
C VAL A 137 -6.35 2.17 -0.08
N ARG A 138 -6.68 1.19 -0.92
CA ARG A 138 -6.39 -0.22 -0.64
C ARG A 138 -4.89 -0.46 -0.52
N ASN A 139 -4.08 0.07 -1.42
CA ASN A 139 -2.63 -0.10 -1.38
C ASN A 139 -2.02 0.61 -0.17
N ALA A 140 -2.53 1.80 0.16
CA ALA A 140 -2.11 2.55 1.33
C ALA A 140 -2.28 1.76 2.65
N LYS A 141 -3.28 0.88 2.76
CA LYS A 141 -3.43 0.00 3.93
C LYS A 141 -2.23 -0.94 4.09
N PHE A 142 -1.73 -1.51 2.99
CA PHE A 142 -0.53 -2.36 3.01
C PHE A 142 0.73 -1.52 3.26
N GLU A 143 0.88 -0.40 2.55
CA GLU A 143 2.01 0.51 2.70
C GLU A 143 2.11 1.04 4.13
N TRP A 144 0.97 1.27 4.82
CA TRP A 144 0.94 1.72 6.20
C TRP A 144 1.56 0.71 7.16
N VAL A 145 1.22 -0.57 6.99
CA VAL A 145 1.80 -1.67 7.77
C VAL A 145 3.30 -1.75 7.54
N TYR A 146 3.75 -1.70 6.29
CA TYR A 146 5.19 -1.68 5.96
C TYR A 146 5.91 -0.44 6.49
N ALA A 147 5.30 0.74 6.43
CA ALA A 147 5.86 1.97 6.99
C ALA A 147 6.04 1.86 8.51
N GLY A 148 5.10 1.24 9.21
CA GLY A 148 5.22 0.94 10.63
C GLY A 148 6.34 -0.05 10.93
N ALA A 149 6.38 -1.16 10.18
CA ALA A 149 7.38 -2.22 10.30
C ALA A 149 8.83 -1.75 10.06
N LEU A 150 9.00 -0.77 9.16
CA LEU A 150 10.29 -0.18 8.81
C LEU A 150 10.62 1.11 9.59
N HIS A 151 9.79 1.49 10.57
CA HIS A 151 9.97 2.70 11.39
C HIS A 151 9.96 4.01 10.59
N HIS A 152 9.24 4.05 9.48
CA HIS A 152 9.00 5.27 8.72
C HIS A 152 7.84 6.08 9.29
N THR A 153 8.06 6.68 10.47
CA THR A 153 7.01 7.34 11.27
C THR A 153 6.23 8.42 10.49
N LYS A 154 6.92 9.24 9.69
CA LYS A 154 6.27 10.28 8.87
C LYS A 154 5.25 9.67 7.90
N TYR A 155 5.65 8.64 7.16
CA TYR A 155 4.78 7.97 6.18
C TYR A 155 3.69 7.17 6.87
N LYS A 156 3.99 6.51 7.99
CA LYS A 156 3.00 5.82 8.82
C LYS A 156 1.87 6.77 9.25
N ILE A 157 2.21 7.95 9.77
CA ILE A 157 1.19 8.93 10.23
C ILE A 157 0.40 9.49 9.04
N TRP A 158 1.07 9.81 7.94
CA TRP A 158 0.42 10.35 6.75
C TRP A 158 -0.57 9.36 6.13
N LEU A 159 -0.14 8.10 5.94
CA LEU A 159 -1.00 7.02 5.43
C LEU A 159 -2.16 6.73 6.38
N TRP A 160 -1.90 6.69 7.69
CA TRP A 160 -2.96 6.53 8.69
C TRP A 160 -4.04 7.60 8.55
N ARG A 161 -3.62 8.87 8.52
CA ARG A 161 -4.53 10.01 8.40
C ARG A 161 -5.37 9.93 7.12
N MET A 162 -4.74 9.56 6.01
CA MET A 162 -5.45 9.38 4.74
C MET A 162 -6.52 8.28 4.85
N ILE A 163 -6.16 7.13 5.43
CA ILE A 163 -7.07 6.00 5.62
C ILE A 163 -8.20 6.39 6.58
N THR A 164 -7.91 7.06 7.70
CA THR A 164 -8.93 7.43 8.68
C THR A 164 -9.88 8.51 8.18
N TYR A 165 -9.40 9.48 7.40
CA TYR A 165 -10.27 10.44 6.73
C TYR A 165 -11.34 9.75 5.90
N ILE A 166 -10.97 8.73 5.14
CA ILE A 166 -11.89 8.05 4.23
C ILE A 166 -12.81 7.06 4.96
N ASN A 167 -12.29 6.35 5.97
CA ASN A 167 -13.03 5.24 6.59
C ASN A 167 -13.78 5.63 7.87
N ALA A 168 -13.44 6.75 8.52
CA ALA A 168 -13.94 7.03 9.88
C ALA A 168 -14.23 8.51 10.18
N ILE A 169 -13.45 9.46 9.66
CA ILE A 169 -13.51 10.87 10.09
C ILE A 169 -14.42 11.72 9.19
N LEU A 170 -14.32 11.57 7.86
CA LEU A 170 -15.11 12.39 6.95
C LEU A 170 -16.51 11.79 6.73
N PRO A 171 -17.55 12.63 6.57
CA PRO A 171 -18.84 12.21 6.06
C PRO A 171 -18.74 11.48 4.71
N PRO A 172 -19.68 10.57 4.37
CA PRO A 172 -19.55 9.72 3.17
C PRO A 172 -19.34 10.47 1.85
N ASP A 173 -19.97 11.62 1.69
CA ASP A 173 -19.82 12.52 0.54
C ASP A 173 -18.40 13.13 0.49
N GLN A 174 -17.93 13.68 1.60
CA GLN A 174 -16.58 14.24 1.69
C GLN A 174 -15.49 13.18 1.58
N ALA A 175 -15.70 11.98 2.12
CA ALA A 175 -14.81 10.84 1.98
C ALA A 175 -14.70 10.40 0.52
N PHE A 176 -15.83 10.36 -0.19
CA PHE A 176 -15.87 10.09 -1.63
C PHE A 176 -15.08 11.15 -2.40
N GLU A 177 -15.37 12.43 -2.18
CA GLU A 177 -14.65 13.51 -2.84
C GLU A 177 -13.15 13.48 -2.54
N TYR A 178 -12.76 13.31 -1.28
CA TYR A 178 -11.36 13.22 -0.88
C TYR A 178 -10.64 12.06 -1.58
N MET A 179 -11.27 10.88 -1.62
CA MET A 179 -10.70 9.69 -2.25
C MET A 179 -10.47 9.87 -3.75
N TRP A 180 -11.41 10.49 -4.47
CA TRP A 180 -11.28 10.69 -5.92
C TRP A 180 -10.47 11.94 -6.29
N ASN A 181 -10.30 12.90 -5.39
CA ASN A 181 -9.45 14.08 -5.56
C ASN A 181 -7.98 13.87 -5.15
N MET A 182 -7.57 12.63 -4.88
CA MET A 182 -6.15 12.29 -4.65
C MET A 182 -5.29 12.40 -5.91
N THR A 183 -5.92 12.46 -7.09
CA THR A 183 -5.28 12.60 -8.39
C THR A 183 -5.88 13.75 -9.19
N VAL A 184 -5.11 14.29 -10.12
CA VAL A 184 -5.58 15.29 -11.09
C VAL A 184 -5.16 14.94 -12.50
N ASN A 185 -6.07 15.14 -13.45
CA ASN A 185 -5.80 14.97 -14.88
C ASN A 185 -5.71 16.33 -15.56
N LEU A 186 -4.50 16.90 -15.65
CA LEU A 186 -4.30 18.24 -16.21
C LEU A 186 -4.44 18.28 -17.74
N LYS A 187 -4.14 17.18 -18.43
CA LYS A 187 -4.05 17.12 -19.91
C LYS A 187 -5.21 16.37 -20.56
N GLY A 188 -6.06 15.73 -19.77
CA GLY A 188 -7.03 14.76 -20.26
C GLY A 188 -6.37 13.45 -20.71
N GLY A 189 -7.20 12.45 -21.02
CA GLY A 189 -6.75 11.15 -21.52
C GLY A 189 -6.55 10.10 -20.44
N ILE A 190 -6.52 8.84 -20.88
CA ILE A 190 -6.32 7.66 -20.03
C ILE A 190 -4.85 7.61 -19.58
N LYS A 191 -4.58 7.11 -18.36
CA LYS A 191 -3.23 7.02 -17.77
C LYS A 191 -2.48 8.36 -17.67
N SER A 192 -3.21 9.47 -17.63
CA SER A 192 -2.64 10.83 -17.64
C SER A 192 -2.84 11.57 -16.31
N ASN A 193 -3.34 10.89 -15.29
CA ASN A 193 -3.45 11.43 -13.95
C ASN A 193 -2.07 11.52 -13.27
N ILE A 194 -1.90 12.52 -12.42
CA ILE A 194 -0.78 12.63 -11.49
C ILE A 194 -1.31 12.71 -10.06
N PRO A 195 -0.51 12.27 -9.05
CA PRO A 195 -0.85 12.53 -7.65
C PRO A 195 -1.05 14.03 -7.40
N ASN A 196 -2.02 14.38 -6.57
CA ASN A 196 -2.32 15.77 -6.25
C ASN A 196 -1.11 16.48 -5.60
N ASP A 197 -0.33 15.76 -4.77
CA ASP A 197 0.93 16.27 -4.21
C ASP A 197 1.91 16.72 -5.30
N ASN A 198 2.11 15.91 -6.34
CA ASN A 198 2.93 16.27 -7.51
C ASN A 198 2.36 17.50 -8.24
N CYS A 199 1.04 17.64 -8.32
CA CYS A 199 0.42 18.82 -8.92
C CYS A 199 0.71 20.08 -8.11
N VAL A 200 0.61 20.01 -6.78
CA VAL A 200 0.95 21.11 -5.88
C VAL A 200 2.43 21.46 -6.02
N GLU A 201 3.33 20.48 -6.11
CA GLU A 201 4.76 20.72 -6.35
C GLU A 201 5.00 21.44 -7.68
N LEU A 202 4.31 21.04 -8.76
CA LEU A 202 4.39 21.72 -10.06
C LEU A 202 3.90 23.17 -9.98
N GLN A 203 2.80 23.42 -9.28
CA GLN A 203 2.27 24.77 -9.07
C GLN A 203 3.25 25.64 -8.26
N VAL A 204 3.78 25.12 -7.16
CA VAL A 204 4.78 25.81 -6.33
C VAL A 204 6.04 26.10 -7.12
N PHE A 205 6.49 25.17 -7.95
CA PHE A 205 7.64 25.37 -8.84
C PHE A 205 7.38 26.52 -9.83
N ASN A 206 6.23 26.53 -10.49
CA ASN A 206 5.86 27.60 -11.42
C ASN A 206 5.81 28.96 -10.72
N ILE A 207 5.15 29.05 -9.56
CA ILE A 207 5.08 30.28 -8.76
C ILE A 207 6.48 30.78 -8.39
N LYS A 208 7.36 29.89 -7.90
CA LYS A 208 8.74 30.24 -7.57
C LYS A 208 9.52 30.73 -8.79
N ARG A 209 9.32 30.12 -9.95
CA ARG A 209 9.96 30.53 -11.20
C ARG A 209 9.55 31.95 -11.60
N GLU A 210 8.25 32.24 -11.60
CA GLU A 210 7.75 33.58 -11.92
C GLU A 210 8.23 34.62 -10.89
N LEU A 211 8.19 34.29 -9.60
CA LEU A 211 8.66 35.18 -8.54
C LEU A 211 10.16 35.48 -8.67
N ASN A 212 10.96 34.50 -9.12
CA ASN A 212 12.38 34.68 -9.36
C ASN A 212 12.70 35.68 -10.48
N THR A 213 11.79 35.89 -11.44
CA THR A 213 11.97 36.90 -12.50
C THR A 213 12.02 38.34 -11.97
N GLN A 214 11.48 38.59 -10.77
CA GLN A 214 11.42 39.92 -10.16
C GLN A 214 12.72 40.34 -9.45
N GLY A 215 13.71 39.44 -9.34
CA GLY A 215 15.01 39.75 -8.73
C GLY A 215 14.87 40.23 -7.27
N ALA A 216 15.38 41.43 -6.97
CA ALA A 216 15.30 42.03 -5.64
C ALA A 216 13.91 42.59 -5.27
N ASN A 217 13.00 42.72 -6.24
CA ASN A 217 11.67 43.33 -6.04
C ASN A 217 10.62 42.34 -5.52
N LYS A 218 11.03 41.17 -5.00
CA LYS A 218 10.11 40.17 -4.46
C LYS A 218 9.43 40.74 -3.22
N SER A 219 8.11 40.73 -3.21
CA SER A 219 7.30 41.11 -2.05
C SER A 219 6.22 40.06 -1.79
N PHE A 220 5.63 40.09 -0.60
CA PHE A 220 4.48 39.24 -0.29
C PHE A 220 3.32 39.51 -1.24
N GLU A 221 3.09 40.78 -1.58
CA GLU A 221 2.04 41.20 -2.50
C GLU A 221 2.28 40.67 -3.92
N SER A 222 3.54 40.71 -4.40
CA SER A 222 3.86 40.16 -5.71
C SER A 222 3.73 38.64 -5.75
N ALA A 223 4.10 37.93 -4.67
CA ALA A 223 3.87 36.50 -4.53
C ALA A 223 2.37 36.15 -4.51
N ARG A 224 1.55 36.90 -3.75
CA ARG A 224 0.10 36.73 -3.72
C ARG A 224 -0.53 36.90 -5.10
N ASN A 225 -0.16 37.95 -5.82
CA ASN A 225 -0.67 38.22 -7.16
C ASN A 225 -0.28 37.12 -8.16
N ILE A 226 0.96 36.61 -8.09
CA ILE A 226 1.39 35.46 -8.91
C ILE A 226 0.55 34.22 -8.58
N CYS A 227 0.38 33.86 -7.30
CA CYS A 227 -0.41 32.71 -6.88
C CYS A 227 -1.84 32.75 -7.45
N MET A 228 -2.49 33.92 -7.44
CA MET A 228 -3.86 34.09 -7.90
C MET A 228 -4.01 34.11 -9.44
N THR A 229 -2.95 34.45 -10.18
CA THR A 229 -3.02 34.68 -11.63
C THR A 229 -2.35 33.59 -12.46
N THR A 230 -1.45 32.78 -11.88
CA THR A 230 -0.60 31.82 -12.62
C THR A 230 -1.41 30.89 -13.52
N GLN A 231 -2.49 30.29 -13.02
CA GLN A 231 -3.30 29.35 -13.80
C GLN A 231 -4.01 30.02 -14.99
N VAL A 232 -4.48 31.26 -14.81
CA VAL A 232 -5.15 32.03 -15.86
C VAL A 232 -4.15 32.43 -16.93
N ILE A 233 -2.98 32.92 -16.51
CA ILE A 233 -1.89 33.30 -17.41
C ILE A 233 -1.41 32.09 -18.23
N ASP A 234 -1.25 30.91 -17.60
CA ASP A 234 -0.83 29.70 -18.30
C ASP A 234 -1.86 29.28 -19.36
N LYS A 235 -3.17 29.32 -19.05
CA LYS A 235 -4.23 29.08 -20.06
C LYS A 235 -4.19 30.07 -21.22
N ILE A 236 -4.00 31.36 -20.94
CA ILE A 236 -3.87 32.38 -21.98
C ILE A 236 -2.65 32.11 -22.86
N LYS A 237 -1.49 31.80 -22.26
CA LYS A 237 -0.26 31.44 -22.99
C LYS A 237 -0.48 30.24 -23.91
N GLU A 238 -1.16 29.20 -23.43
CA GLU A 238 -1.48 28.03 -24.24
C GLU A 238 -2.39 28.36 -25.41
N GLN A 239 -3.44 29.15 -25.18
CA GLN A 239 -4.36 29.57 -26.23
C GLN A 239 -3.67 30.43 -27.28
N VAL A 240 -2.82 31.39 -26.86
CA VAL A 240 -2.03 32.21 -27.77
C VAL A 240 -1.11 31.34 -28.62
N MET A 241 -0.34 30.44 -28.01
CA MET A 241 0.53 29.52 -28.77
C MET A 241 -0.23 28.66 -29.77
N PHE A 242 -1.43 28.18 -29.40
CA PHE A 242 -2.32 27.45 -30.29
C PHE A 242 -2.77 28.31 -31.48
N THR A 243 -3.26 29.53 -31.23
CA THR A 243 -3.72 30.44 -32.30
C THR A 243 -2.58 30.92 -33.20
N SER A 244 -1.36 31.06 -32.67
CA SER A 244 -0.19 31.51 -33.41
C SER A 244 0.56 30.39 -34.14
N ASN A 245 0.04 29.15 -34.11
CA ASN A 245 0.70 27.96 -34.70
C ASN A 245 2.16 27.77 -34.24
N VAL A 246 2.49 28.21 -33.02
CA VAL A 246 3.83 28.04 -32.47
C VAL A 246 3.94 26.60 -31.96
N ALA A 247 4.78 25.80 -32.61
CA ALA A 247 5.04 24.43 -32.18
C ALA A 247 5.66 24.45 -30.76
N LYS A 248 4.97 23.85 -29.77
CA LYS A 248 5.57 23.58 -28.46
C LYS A 248 6.76 22.64 -28.67
N SER A 249 7.96 23.02 -28.21
CA SER A 249 9.10 22.10 -28.21
C SER A 249 8.82 20.98 -27.18
N SER A 250 8.24 19.87 -27.63
CA SER A 250 8.09 18.70 -26.78
C SER A 250 9.43 17.96 -26.71
N ARG A 251 10.00 17.85 -25.51
CA ARG A 251 11.00 16.80 -25.25
C ARG A 251 10.25 15.56 -24.80
N ASN A 252 9.78 14.77 -25.77
CA ASN A 252 9.37 13.40 -25.47
C ASN A 252 10.63 12.64 -25.07
N ARG A 253 10.78 12.33 -23.78
CA ARG A 253 11.82 11.40 -23.34
C ARG A 253 11.47 10.04 -23.96
N LYS A 254 12.34 9.51 -24.82
CA LYS A 254 12.13 8.16 -25.37
C LYS A 254 11.97 7.20 -24.20
N GLU A 255 10.89 6.43 -24.22
CA GLU A 255 10.70 5.34 -23.28
C GLU A 255 11.86 4.35 -23.48
N VAL A 256 12.43 3.86 -22.39
CA VAL A 256 13.57 2.93 -22.45
C VAL A 256 13.04 1.59 -22.96
N ASP A 257 13.51 1.15 -24.12
CA ASP A 257 13.19 -0.17 -24.65
C ASP A 257 13.89 -1.26 -23.83
N LYS A 258 13.11 -2.08 -23.13
CA LYS A 258 13.59 -3.19 -22.29
C LYS A 258 13.60 -4.54 -23.02
N SER A 259 13.23 -4.57 -24.30
CA SER A 259 13.06 -5.82 -25.06
C SER A 259 14.34 -6.65 -25.08
N LYS A 260 15.51 -6.00 -25.23
CA LYS A 260 16.82 -6.68 -25.20
C LYS A 260 17.12 -7.33 -23.86
N ASP A 261 16.80 -6.66 -22.76
CA ASP A 261 17.01 -7.21 -21.41
C ASP A 261 16.13 -8.42 -21.17
N ILE A 262 14.85 -8.34 -21.58
CA ILE A 262 13.89 -9.45 -21.49
C ILE A 262 14.36 -10.65 -22.32
N LEU A 263 14.79 -10.42 -23.57
CA LEU A 263 15.33 -11.48 -24.42
C LEU A 263 16.56 -12.14 -23.78
N THR A 264 17.47 -11.33 -23.23
CA THR A 264 18.66 -11.83 -22.54
C THR A 264 18.30 -12.68 -21.31
N MET A 265 17.30 -12.26 -20.53
CA MET A 265 16.79 -13.03 -19.39
C MET A 265 16.18 -14.36 -19.84
N VAL A 266 15.32 -14.35 -20.87
CA VAL A 266 14.68 -15.55 -21.42
C VAL A 266 15.73 -16.51 -21.98
N ASP A 267 16.72 -16.03 -22.72
CA ASP A 267 17.80 -16.84 -23.28
C ASP A 267 18.69 -17.43 -22.18
N SER A 268 18.89 -16.71 -21.08
CA SER A 268 19.59 -17.23 -19.90
C SER A 268 18.80 -18.38 -19.25
N LEU A 269 17.49 -18.21 -19.07
CA LEU A 269 16.61 -19.23 -18.51
C LEU A 269 16.53 -20.47 -19.40
N ARG A 270 16.42 -20.31 -20.72
CA ARG A 270 16.43 -21.42 -21.68
C ARG A 270 17.73 -22.22 -21.64
N ARG A 271 18.88 -21.55 -21.49
CA ARG A 271 20.19 -22.20 -21.45
C ARG A 271 20.48 -22.90 -20.13
N LYS A 272 20.10 -22.29 -19.01
CA LYS A 272 20.39 -22.80 -17.66
C LYS A 272 19.30 -23.74 -17.13
N GLY A 273 18.16 -23.82 -17.78
CA GLY A 273 17.00 -24.58 -17.32
C GLY A 273 16.20 -23.86 -16.23
N PRO A 274 15.11 -24.48 -15.73
CA PRO A 274 14.33 -23.93 -14.64
C PRO A 274 15.19 -23.76 -13.39
N VAL A 275 14.98 -22.66 -12.65
CA VAL A 275 15.68 -22.41 -11.39
C VAL A 275 15.07 -23.33 -10.32
N SER A 276 15.66 -24.51 -10.14
CA SER A 276 15.15 -25.54 -9.22
C SER A 276 15.63 -25.37 -7.77
N GLU A 277 16.72 -24.62 -7.55
CA GLU A 277 17.32 -24.42 -6.22
C GLU A 277 17.59 -22.93 -5.98
N LEU A 278 16.58 -22.22 -5.48
CA LEU A 278 16.74 -20.84 -5.02
C LEU A 278 17.35 -20.87 -3.61
N SER A 279 18.69 -20.72 -3.52
CA SER A 279 19.36 -20.41 -2.25
C SER A 279 19.47 -18.91 -2.05
N TRP A 280 19.21 -18.45 -0.82
CA TRP A 280 19.23 -17.02 -0.45
C TRP A 280 20.47 -16.65 0.35
N GLU A 281 21.60 -17.31 0.12
CA GLU A 281 22.84 -17.17 0.92
C GLU A 281 23.36 -15.73 0.94
N SER A 282 23.27 -15.02 -0.19
CA SER A 282 23.62 -13.59 -0.29
C SER A 282 22.75 -12.69 0.59
N PHE A 283 21.59 -13.20 1.04
CA PHE A 283 20.63 -12.53 1.91
C PHE A 283 20.61 -13.18 3.32
N SER A 284 21.72 -13.76 3.78
CA SER A 284 21.83 -14.40 5.12
C SER A 284 21.44 -13.51 6.30
N LYS A 285 21.54 -12.18 6.17
CA LYS A 285 21.14 -11.20 7.20
C LYS A 285 19.74 -10.62 7.00
N TYR A 286 19.01 -11.09 6.00
CA TYR A 286 17.69 -10.59 5.68
C TYR A 286 16.73 -10.82 6.85
N LYS A 287 15.94 -9.79 7.15
CA LYS A 287 14.84 -9.87 8.10
C LYS A 287 13.62 -9.32 7.40
N ASP A 288 12.58 -10.14 7.32
CA ASP A 288 11.31 -9.72 6.79
C ASP A 288 10.82 -8.46 7.55
N PRO A 289 10.38 -7.40 6.84
CA PRO A 289 9.85 -6.23 7.50
C PRO A 289 8.70 -6.56 8.45
N LEU A 290 7.72 -7.36 8.01
CA LEU A 290 6.51 -7.63 8.78
C LEU A 290 6.81 -8.40 10.08
N SER A 291 7.86 -9.23 10.09
CA SER A 291 8.34 -9.89 11.31
C SER A 291 8.81 -8.93 12.41
N LYS A 292 8.99 -7.63 12.12
CA LYS A 292 9.34 -6.60 13.11
C LYS A 292 8.12 -5.99 13.79
N ILE A 293 6.91 -6.30 13.34
CA ILE A 293 5.68 -5.77 13.91
C ILE A 293 5.45 -6.44 15.26
N ASP A 294 5.37 -5.62 16.30
CA ASP A 294 4.91 -6.04 17.62
C ASP A 294 3.37 -6.05 17.62
N ILE A 295 2.80 -7.25 17.47
CA ILE A 295 1.34 -7.42 17.35
C ILE A 295 0.61 -6.99 18.62
N GLN A 296 1.20 -7.21 19.80
CA GLN A 296 0.60 -6.76 21.06
C GLN A 296 0.54 -5.23 21.10
N LYS A 297 1.64 -4.54 20.79
CA LYS A 297 1.63 -3.08 20.73
C LYS A 297 0.70 -2.54 19.66
N LEU A 298 0.59 -3.22 18.51
CA LEU A 298 -0.35 -2.84 17.46
C LEU A 298 -1.79 -2.95 17.95
N HIS A 299 -2.13 -4.04 18.63
CA HIS A 299 -3.45 -4.25 19.23
C HIS A 299 -3.77 -3.18 20.29
N ASP A 300 -2.84 -2.94 21.22
CA ASP A 300 -3.00 -1.94 22.28
C ASP A 300 -3.21 -0.55 21.69
N TRP A 301 -2.42 -0.20 20.66
CA TRP A 301 -2.58 1.08 19.94
C TRP A 301 -3.93 1.18 19.23
N ILE A 302 -4.40 0.12 18.57
CA ILE A 302 -5.73 0.10 17.93
C ILE A 302 -6.83 0.36 18.97
N ASN A 303 -6.75 -0.27 20.14
CA ASN A 303 -7.76 -0.09 21.19
C ASN A 303 -7.70 1.32 21.79
N GLU A 304 -6.51 1.87 22.01
CA GLU A 304 -6.37 3.28 22.40
C GLU A 304 -7.01 4.22 21.39
N GLN A 305 -6.82 3.98 20.08
CA GLN A 305 -7.46 4.80 19.05
C GLN A 305 -8.99 4.66 19.05
N LYS A 306 -9.54 3.47 19.33
CA LYS A 306 -11.00 3.27 19.46
C LYS A 306 -11.54 4.05 20.66
N GLU A 307 -10.89 3.96 21.81
CA GLU A 307 -11.29 4.70 23.02
C GLU A 307 -11.27 6.21 22.78
N ILE A 308 -10.23 6.72 22.12
CA ILE A 308 -10.17 8.14 21.71
C ILE A 308 -11.35 8.48 20.80
N ALA A 309 -11.62 7.66 19.78
CA ALA A 309 -12.72 7.91 18.86
C ALA A 309 -14.08 7.94 19.59
N ASP A 310 -14.34 7.00 20.50
CA ASP A 310 -15.57 6.93 21.30
C ASP A 310 -15.73 8.12 22.27
N LEU A 311 -14.64 8.77 22.68
CA LEU A 311 -14.69 9.97 23.53
C LEU A 311 -15.05 11.25 22.76
N TYR A 312 -14.75 11.31 21.47
CA TYR A 312 -14.89 12.52 20.65
C TYR A 312 -16.02 12.45 19.62
N MET A 313 -16.67 11.29 19.44
CA MET A 313 -17.87 11.10 18.62
C MET A 313 -19.11 11.00 19.49
#